data_AF-A0A957DM96-F1
#
_entry.id   AF-A0A957DM96-F1
#
_cell.length_a   1.000
_cell.length_b   1.000
_cell.length_c   1.000
_cell.angle_alpha   90.00
_cell.angle_beta   90.00
_cell.angle_gamma   90.00
#
_symmetry.space_group_name_H-M   'P 1'
#
loop_
_entity.id
_entity.type
_entity.pdbx_description
1 polymer ?
#
loop_
_entity_poly.entity_id
_entity_poly.type
_entity_poly.pdbx_seq_one_letter_code
_entity_poly.pdbx_strand_id
1 'polypeptide(L)'
;MLKQFWAKVRLGERAARQQWDDGLTWFRLRYLTPDGPTRCIRLLSRPQACGRIALFFRPDEMVSELYLGIPEAHKRLLQRMAADFSFSLKPKLPELILPSAQRLTAVSELPWERPFLAHVVNERLFVRQVEGENKREVSHGRGRYLPQPSTKGDTEAADTWHLPHHPVPGLTTRPCWQDHQPPAHLTASDPGPERWLLGRSHTGVPLHVSGRVNLYGRQEAVAEWLGHQVTQTVARHPANLVVLDGSGDLVPRLKRKAVVTRLLGEQLTYIDIDSTSLANGFNPLAAVPGETWAAQLERWQRWFGGMNVHPQGVHLLAQAQAGGVTDILSLRKWLKQVERQGQTAAVSSLGLALNRLTANRSVCEMLEWPVNRFDILPVGALFFACKGTSWERQQLLRAVLLAAMQLPDVRLIVHGLPGKLLPASLIGNLARLMVSNGPLLPDAAAILTESQPQHLATLKKRFLADDALLGENLALLGCGEGIVIVDGTPFFTGWNAH
;
A
#
# COMPACT_ATOMS: atom_id res chain seq x y z
N MET A 1 30.03 -34.21 48.46
CA MET A 1 28.81 -33.42 48.72
C MET A 1 28.80 -32.01 48.09
N LEU A 2 29.86 -31.19 48.20
CA LEU A 2 29.87 -29.84 47.60
C LEU A 2 29.59 -29.82 46.08
N LYS A 3 30.23 -30.70 45.28
CA LYS A 3 30.02 -30.77 43.82
C LYS A 3 28.56 -31.10 43.42
N GLN A 4 27.85 -31.91 44.21
CA GLN A 4 26.44 -32.25 43.96
C GLN A 4 25.48 -31.12 44.35
N PHE A 5 25.79 -30.36 45.40
CA PHE A 5 25.05 -29.16 45.78
C PHE A 5 25.18 -28.06 44.71
N TRP A 6 26.41 -27.78 44.25
CA TRP A 6 26.67 -26.84 43.14
C TRP A 6 26.02 -27.29 41.82
N ALA A 7 25.94 -28.60 41.56
CA ALA A 7 25.22 -29.12 40.40
C ALA A 7 23.70 -28.92 40.50
N LYS A 8 23.08 -29.17 41.66
CA LYS A 8 21.64 -28.94 41.90
C LYS A 8 21.26 -27.45 41.81
N VAL A 9 22.04 -26.55 42.41
CA VAL A 9 21.80 -25.09 42.31
C VAL A 9 21.95 -24.62 40.85
N ARG A 10 22.94 -25.14 40.11
CA ARG A 10 23.15 -24.81 38.68
C ARG A 10 22.06 -25.36 37.75
N LEU A 11 21.50 -26.54 38.05
CA LEU A 11 20.35 -27.10 37.33
C LEU A 11 19.08 -26.26 37.57
N GLY A 12 18.89 -25.78 38.80
CA GLY A 12 17.80 -24.87 39.16
C GLY A 12 17.90 -23.51 38.46
N GLU A 13 19.09 -22.91 38.38
CA GLU A 13 19.28 -21.62 37.69
C GLU A 13 18.99 -21.70 36.18
N ARG A 14 19.35 -22.81 35.52
CA ARG A 14 19.04 -23.02 34.09
C ARG A 14 17.53 -23.21 33.87
N ALA A 15 16.87 -23.99 34.72
CA ALA A 15 15.42 -24.19 34.63
C ALA A 15 14.65 -22.89 34.90
N ALA A 16 15.05 -22.13 35.93
CA ALA A 16 14.48 -20.83 36.23
C ALA A 16 14.71 -19.82 35.09
N ARG A 17 15.88 -19.88 34.44
CA ARG A 17 16.17 -19.09 33.25
C ARG A 17 15.23 -19.43 32.10
N GLN A 18 15.07 -20.71 31.80
CA GLN A 18 14.17 -21.17 30.73
C GLN A 18 12.73 -20.73 31.00
N GLN A 19 12.23 -20.95 32.23
CA GLN A 19 10.89 -20.51 32.62
C GLN A 19 10.71 -18.99 32.47
N TRP A 20 11.73 -18.21 32.79
CA TRP A 20 11.69 -16.76 32.60
C TRP A 20 11.67 -16.38 31.12
N ASP A 21 12.53 -17.00 30.28
CA ASP A 21 12.55 -16.77 28.83
C ASP A 21 11.22 -17.14 28.16
N ASP A 22 10.59 -18.23 28.59
CA ASP A 22 9.28 -18.71 28.11
C ASP A 22 8.14 -17.72 28.46
N GLY A 23 8.32 -16.92 29.51
CA GLY A 23 7.38 -15.87 29.94
C GLY A 23 7.56 -14.52 29.25
N LEU A 24 8.51 -14.40 28.31
CA LEU A 24 8.79 -13.14 27.62
C LEU A 24 7.95 -12.94 26.36
N THR A 25 7.43 -11.73 26.23
CA THR A 25 6.99 -11.18 24.94
C THR A 25 8.14 -10.42 24.31
N TRP A 26 8.36 -10.63 23.01
CA TRP A 26 9.45 -10.01 22.27
C TRP A 26 8.94 -9.00 21.25
N PHE A 27 9.61 -7.86 21.18
CA PHE A 27 9.32 -6.79 20.23
C PHE A 27 10.60 -6.40 19.47
N ARG A 28 10.52 -6.26 18.15
CA ARG A 28 11.53 -5.58 17.36
C ARG A 28 11.51 -4.09 17.70
N LEU A 29 12.64 -3.57 18.17
CA LEU A 29 12.83 -2.20 18.60
C LEU A 29 13.49 -1.41 17.47
N ARG A 30 12.93 -0.24 17.16
CA ARG A 30 13.51 0.74 16.22
C ARG A 30 13.45 2.14 16.82
N TYR A 31 14.42 2.99 16.51
CA TYR A 31 14.51 4.34 17.07
C TYR A 31 15.23 5.32 16.15
N LEU A 32 15.03 6.61 16.40
CA LEU A 32 15.74 7.68 15.69
C LEU A 32 16.97 8.15 16.46
N THR A 33 16.78 8.39 17.76
CA THR A 33 17.80 8.85 18.70
C THR A 33 17.85 7.86 19.87
N PRO A 34 19.04 7.53 20.40
CA PRO A 34 19.16 6.48 21.41
C PRO A 34 18.67 6.89 22.80
N ASP A 35 18.57 8.19 23.12
CA ASP A 35 18.32 8.68 24.49
C ASP A 35 17.01 8.16 25.09
N GLY A 36 15.91 8.31 24.33
CA GLY A 36 14.57 7.85 24.72
C GLY A 36 14.52 6.34 25.01
N PRO A 37 14.82 5.46 24.02
CA PRO A 37 14.78 4.02 24.23
C PRO A 37 15.81 3.53 25.26
N THR A 38 17.00 4.13 25.35
CA THR A 38 17.99 3.79 26.40
C THR A 38 17.45 4.09 27.78
N ARG A 39 16.88 5.27 28.00
CA ARG A 39 16.24 5.65 29.28
C ARG A 39 15.06 4.75 29.62
N CYS A 40 14.23 4.41 28.63
CA CYS A 40 13.12 3.48 28.81
C CYS A 40 13.60 2.09 29.28
N ILE A 41 14.60 1.52 28.61
CA ILE A 41 15.22 0.25 28.98
C ILE A 41 15.75 0.28 30.42
N ARG A 42 16.49 1.34 30.79
CA ARG A 42 17.03 1.50 32.15
C ARG A 42 15.90 1.51 33.19
N LEU A 43 14.88 2.33 32.99
CA LEU A 43 13.72 2.42 33.88
C LEU A 43 13.00 1.08 34.03
N LEU A 44 12.76 0.36 32.92
CA LEU A 44 12.10 -0.95 32.94
C LEU A 44 12.94 -2.00 33.69
N SER A 45 14.26 -1.92 33.60
CA SER A 45 15.15 -2.87 34.29
C SER A 45 15.18 -2.72 35.82
N ARG A 46 14.62 -1.63 36.37
CA ARG A 46 14.59 -1.41 37.83
C ARG A 46 13.60 -2.33 38.52
N PRO A 47 13.86 -2.77 39.78
CA PRO A 47 12.96 -3.65 40.53
C PRO A 47 11.53 -3.11 40.70
N GLN A 48 11.36 -1.79 40.71
CA GLN A 48 10.06 -1.12 40.83
C GLN A 48 9.23 -1.19 39.53
N ALA A 49 9.83 -1.58 38.41
CA ALA A 49 9.19 -1.73 37.11
C ALA A 49 9.13 -3.22 36.71
N CYS A 50 9.93 -3.65 35.72
CA CYS A 50 9.99 -5.06 35.30
C CYS A 50 11.08 -5.84 36.06
N GLY A 51 12.06 -5.16 36.64
CA GLY A 51 13.21 -5.76 37.34
C GLY A 51 14.25 -6.45 36.45
N ARG A 52 13.85 -6.97 35.29
CA ARG A 52 14.73 -7.57 34.29
C ARG A 52 14.11 -7.48 32.91
N ILE A 53 14.95 -7.16 31.94
CA ILE A 53 14.59 -7.24 30.52
C ILE A 53 15.67 -7.99 29.75
N ALA A 54 15.33 -8.48 28.57
CA ALA A 54 16.27 -9.08 27.63
C ALA A 54 16.41 -8.22 26.37
N LEU A 55 17.62 -8.18 25.81
CA LEU A 55 17.90 -7.65 24.49
C LEU A 55 18.52 -8.76 23.66
N PHE A 56 18.08 -8.90 22.42
CA PHE A 56 18.68 -9.80 21.45
C PHE A 56 19.00 -9.03 20.19
N PHE A 57 20.28 -8.97 19.83
CA PHE A 57 20.76 -8.29 18.65
C PHE A 57 21.29 -9.30 17.64
N ARG A 58 20.86 -9.12 16.39
CA ARG A 58 21.31 -9.89 15.23
C ARG A 58 21.86 -8.91 14.19
N PRO A 59 23.19 -8.77 14.07
CA PRO A 59 23.77 -8.01 12.99
C PRO A 59 23.54 -8.73 11.66
N ASP A 60 23.39 -7.95 10.62
CA ASP A 60 23.30 -8.41 9.22
C ASP A 60 23.87 -7.29 8.35
N GLU A 61 24.49 -7.66 7.23
CA GLU A 61 25.14 -6.70 6.32
C GLU A 61 24.14 -5.71 5.73
N MET A 62 22.90 -6.13 5.50
CA MET A 62 21.85 -5.31 4.89
C MET A 62 20.90 -4.73 5.93
N VAL A 63 20.39 -5.54 6.87
CA VAL A 63 19.37 -5.12 7.85
C VAL A 63 19.59 -5.79 9.20
N SER A 64 20.21 -5.07 10.12
CA SER A 64 20.39 -5.54 11.49
C SER A 64 19.09 -5.46 12.30
N GLU A 65 18.94 -6.31 13.31
CA GLU A 65 17.73 -6.37 14.12
C GLU A 65 18.03 -6.37 15.61
N LEU A 66 17.29 -5.55 16.35
CA LEU A 66 17.31 -5.49 17.81
C LEU A 66 15.94 -5.84 18.35
N TYR A 67 15.88 -6.82 19.25
CA TYR A 67 14.67 -7.25 19.92
C TYR A 67 14.76 -6.98 21.42
N LEU A 68 13.65 -6.50 21.97
CA LEU A 68 13.43 -6.26 23.38
C LEU A 68 12.44 -7.29 23.92
N GLY A 69 12.89 -8.11 24.86
CA GLY A 69 12.11 -9.10 25.58
C GLY A 69 11.72 -8.59 26.96
N ILE A 70 10.43 -8.62 27.28
CA ILE A 70 9.88 -8.24 28.59
C ILE A 70 8.86 -9.28 29.07
N PRO A 71 8.63 -9.43 30.39
CA PRO A 71 7.57 -10.31 30.86
C PRO A 71 6.20 -9.82 30.36
N GLU A 72 5.33 -10.74 29.93
CA GLU A 72 4.02 -10.41 29.30
C GLU A 72 3.17 -9.47 30.16
N ALA A 73 3.24 -9.59 31.49
CA ALA A 73 2.53 -8.72 32.42
C ALA A 73 2.84 -7.21 32.24
N HIS A 74 4.02 -6.87 31.70
CA HIS A 74 4.47 -5.48 31.51
C HIS A 74 4.31 -4.96 30.07
N LYS A 75 3.70 -5.74 29.17
CA LYS A 75 3.50 -5.37 27.76
C LYS A 75 2.86 -4.00 27.57
N ARG A 76 1.78 -3.72 28.31
CA ARG A 76 1.07 -2.44 28.23
C ARG A 76 1.92 -1.26 28.67
N LEU A 77 2.76 -1.46 29.70
CA LEU A 77 3.68 -0.42 30.18
C LEU A 77 4.72 -0.10 29.11
N LEU A 78 5.34 -1.11 28.52
CA LEU A 78 6.33 -0.92 27.46
C LEU A 78 5.75 -0.19 26.24
N GLN A 79 4.53 -0.54 25.82
CA GLN A 79 3.88 0.14 24.69
C GLN A 79 3.60 1.63 24.96
N ARG A 80 3.21 1.98 26.19
CA ARG A 80 3.06 3.39 26.60
C ARG A 80 4.40 4.11 26.59
N MET A 81 5.42 3.51 27.19
CA MET A 81 6.76 4.08 27.19
C MET A 81 7.34 4.23 25.78
N ALA A 82 7.03 3.32 24.85
CA ALA A 82 7.45 3.47 23.45
C ALA A 82 6.92 4.76 22.81
N ALA A 83 5.66 5.09 23.09
CA ALA A 83 5.07 6.36 22.66
C ALA A 83 5.75 7.57 23.37
N ASP A 84 5.87 7.51 24.71
CA ASP A 84 6.40 8.61 25.52
C ASP A 84 7.88 8.91 25.21
N PHE A 85 8.67 7.88 24.91
CA PHE A 85 10.10 7.98 24.61
C PHE A 85 10.43 7.91 23.11
N SER A 86 9.41 8.03 22.25
CA SER A 86 9.57 8.18 20.78
C SER A 86 10.38 7.07 20.10
N PHE A 87 10.05 5.81 20.38
CA PHE A 87 10.61 4.66 19.67
C PHE A 87 9.51 3.68 19.23
N SER A 88 9.81 2.87 18.21
CA SER A 88 8.84 1.93 17.62
C SER A 88 9.06 0.52 18.12
N LEU A 89 7.96 -0.17 18.40
CA LEU A 89 7.93 -1.59 18.75
C LEU A 89 7.00 -2.35 17.81
N LYS A 90 7.53 -3.38 17.14
CA LYS A 90 6.73 -4.34 16.37
C LYS A 90 6.83 -5.72 17.01
N PRO A 91 5.74 -6.48 17.16
CA PRO A 91 5.84 -7.85 17.67
C PRO A 91 6.88 -8.66 16.89
N LYS A 92 7.63 -9.51 17.59
CA LYS A 92 8.57 -10.46 17.01
C LYS A 92 7.84 -11.35 15.98
N LEU A 93 8.47 -11.59 14.83
CA LEU A 93 7.97 -12.54 13.83
C LEU A 93 8.07 -14.00 14.36
N PRO A 94 7.10 -14.88 14.06
CA PRO A 94 7.11 -16.27 14.52
C PRO A 94 8.38 -17.05 14.14
N GLU A 95 8.97 -16.72 13.00
CA GLU A 95 10.13 -17.40 12.41
C GLU A 95 11.46 -17.10 13.13
N LEU A 96 11.52 -16.08 13.98
CA LEU A 96 12.74 -15.75 14.70
C LEU A 96 13.00 -16.78 15.82
N ILE A 97 14.07 -17.56 15.67
CA ILE A 97 14.56 -18.47 16.71
C ILE A 97 15.42 -17.67 17.68
N LEU A 98 15.03 -17.66 18.96
CA LEU A 98 15.83 -17.03 20.00
C LEU A 98 16.91 -18.00 20.48
N PRO A 99 18.11 -17.51 20.87
CA PRO A 99 19.15 -18.36 21.44
C PRO A 99 18.64 -19.09 22.68
N SER A 100 19.05 -20.35 22.85
CA SER A 100 18.74 -21.13 24.05
C SER A 100 19.34 -20.50 25.31
N ALA A 101 18.81 -20.85 26.49
CA ALA A 101 19.29 -20.35 27.78
C ALA A 101 20.80 -20.59 27.94
N GLN A 102 21.56 -19.50 27.97
CA GLN A 102 23.02 -19.50 28.12
C GLN A 102 23.47 -18.66 29.33
N ARG A 103 24.72 -18.88 29.77
CA ARG A 103 25.32 -18.12 30.87
C ARG A 103 25.77 -16.75 30.38
N LEU A 104 25.43 -15.72 31.14
CA LEU A 104 25.73 -14.31 30.86
C LEU A 104 26.87 -13.80 31.77
N THR A 105 27.66 -12.86 31.26
CA THR A 105 28.76 -12.20 31.97
C THR A 105 28.54 -10.69 32.03
N ALA A 106 28.89 -10.04 33.15
CA ALA A 106 28.77 -8.59 33.29
C ALA A 106 29.69 -7.86 32.31
N VAL A 107 29.20 -6.80 31.69
CA VAL A 107 29.95 -5.95 30.75
C VAL A 107 29.55 -4.48 30.92
N SER A 108 30.41 -3.57 30.50
CA SER A 108 30.15 -2.12 30.49
C SER A 108 29.50 -1.63 29.19
N GLU A 109 29.59 -2.40 28.10
CA GLU A 109 29.14 -2.03 26.75
C GLU A 109 28.54 -3.24 26.00
N LEU A 110 27.68 -2.96 25.02
CA LEU A 110 27.06 -3.97 24.16
C LEU A 110 27.94 -4.24 22.92
N PRO A 111 28.20 -5.50 22.54
CA PRO A 111 29.08 -5.84 21.43
C PRO A 111 28.35 -5.77 20.08
N TRP A 112 28.08 -4.56 19.57
CA TRP A 112 27.31 -4.32 18.33
C TRP A 112 27.91 -4.90 17.04
N GLU A 113 29.15 -5.37 17.08
CA GLU A 113 29.81 -6.03 15.93
C GLU A 113 29.42 -7.51 15.78
N ARG A 114 28.72 -8.10 16.75
CA ARG A 114 28.41 -9.54 16.79
C ARG A 114 27.03 -9.81 17.35
N PRO A 115 26.39 -10.94 17.00
CA PRO A 115 25.12 -11.30 17.61
C PRO A 115 25.29 -11.53 19.12
N PHE A 116 24.34 -11.01 19.89
CA PHE A 116 24.38 -11.12 21.35
C PHE A 116 23.00 -11.27 21.96
N LEU A 117 22.98 -11.93 23.12
CA LEU A 117 21.86 -11.92 24.07
C LEU A 117 22.31 -11.20 25.33
N ALA A 118 21.58 -10.17 25.74
CA ALA A 118 21.89 -9.35 26.91
C ALA A 118 20.70 -9.33 27.89
N HIS A 119 21.01 -9.34 29.19
CA HIS A 119 20.06 -8.98 30.24
C HIS A 119 20.41 -7.62 30.79
N VAL A 120 19.39 -6.78 30.97
CA VAL A 120 19.50 -5.55 31.74
C VAL A 120 18.77 -5.73 33.05
N VAL A 121 19.48 -5.59 34.17
CA VAL A 121 18.94 -5.77 35.53
C VAL A 121 19.44 -4.61 36.38
N ASN A 122 18.52 -3.83 36.92
CA ASN A 122 18.85 -2.62 37.69
C ASN A 122 19.92 -1.79 36.98
N GLU A 123 19.68 -1.53 35.68
CA GLU A 123 20.51 -0.74 34.76
C GLU A 123 21.86 -1.35 34.35
N ARG A 124 22.22 -2.54 34.87
CA ARG A 124 23.47 -3.23 34.55
C ARG A 124 23.30 -4.26 33.43
N LEU A 125 24.32 -4.35 32.57
CA LEU A 125 24.36 -5.29 31.45
C LEU A 125 25.02 -6.61 31.81
N PHE A 126 24.40 -7.69 31.35
CA PHE A 126 24.98 -9.02 31.36
C PHE A 126 24.81 -9.66 29.98
N VAL A 127 25.91 -9.91 29.28
CA VAL A 127 25.91 -10.30 27.86
C VAL A 127 26.47 -11.70 27.69
N ARG A 128 25.98 -12.39 26.67
CA ARG A 128 26.64 -13.54 26.03
C ARG A 128 26.68 -13.29 24.54
N GLN A 129 27.86 -13.43 23.94
CA GLN A 129 27.99 -13.50 22.49
C GLN A 129 27.37 -14.81 22.00
N VAL A 130 26.53 -14.72 20.98
CA VAL A 130 25.97 -15.90 20.31
C VAL A 130 27.03 -16.37 19.32
N GLU A 131 27.58 -17.57 19.53
CA GLU A 131 28.57 -18.13 18.62
C GLU A 131 27.92 -18.43 17.27
N GLY A 132 28.51 -17.95 16.17
CA GLY A 132 28.22 -18.45 14.83
C GLY A 132 28.75 -19.89 14.68
N GLU A 133 28.17 -20.68 13.77
CA GLU A 133 28.43 -22.13 13.61
C GLU A 133 29.90 -22.55 13.41
N ASN A 134 30.85 -21.62 13.30
CA ASN A 134 32.27 -21.91 13.17
C ASN A 134 33.12 -21.16 14.19
N LYS A 135 33.34 -21.77 15.36
CA LYS A 135 34.68 -22.13 15.88
C LYS A 135 34.59 -22.61 17.32
N ARG A 136 35.20 -23.77 17.55
CA ARG A 136 35.55 -24.31 18.87
C ARG A 136 36.49 -23.34 19.59
N GLU A 137 35.95 -22.47 20.43
CA GLU A 137 36.70 -21.97 21.59
C GLU A 137 35.86 -22.14 22.85
N VAL A 138 36.07 -23.30 23.45
CA VAL A 138 35.61 -23.67 24.77
C VAL A 138 36.30 -22.76 25.78
N SER A 139 35.74 -21.58 26.05
CA SER A 139 36.08 -20.83 27.27
C SER A 139 35.14 -21.27 28.39
N HIS A 140 35.68 -22.10 29.28
CA HIS A 140 35.01 -22.56 30.50
C HIS A 140 34.62 -21.38 31.42
N GLY A 141 33.34 -21.00 31.39
CA GLY A 141 32.48 -20.97 32.60
C GLY A 141 32.77 -19.96 33.72
N ARG A 142 32.61 -18.65 33.48
CA ARG A 142 32.48 -17.63 34.55
C ARG A 142 31.16 -16.82 34.57
N GLY A 143 30.14 -17.24 33.83
CA GLY A 143 28.82 -16.58 33.81
C GLY A 143 27.73 -17.26 34.65
N ARG A 144 26.60 -16.57 34.87
CA ARG A 144 25.38 -17.10 35.51
C ARG A 144 24.21 -17.09 34.53
N TYR A 145 23.23 -17.99 34.67
CA TYR A 145 22.05 -18.02 33.79
C TYR A 145 21.09 -16.84 34.08
N LEU A 146 20.94 -16.48 35.36
CA LEU A 146 20.18 -15.32 35.84
C LEU A 146 21.06 -14.45 36.74
N PRO A 147 21.97 -13.65 36.18
CA PRO A 147 22.87 -12.82 36.97
C PRO A 147 22.09 -11.71 37.70
N GLN A 148 22.57 -11.32 38.88
CA GLN A 148 22.07 -10.18 39.65
C GLN A 148 23.20 -9.17 39.90
N PRO A 149 22.90 -7.87 39.99
CA PRO A 149 23.83 -6.82 40.42
C PRO A 149 24.44 -7.17 41.78
N SER A 150 25.76 -7.06 41.94
CA SER A 150 26.39 -7.22 43.25
C SER A 150 26.37 -5.89 44.04
N THR A 151 26.25 -5.97 45.37
CA THR A 151 26.17 -4.79 46.27
C THR A 151 27.53 -4.20 46.64
N LYS A 152 28.65 -4.84 46.27
CA LYS A 152 30.01 -4.37 46.54
C LYS A 152 30.79 -4.21 45.23
N GLY A 153 31.13 -2.97 44.86
CA GLY A 153 32.10 -2.66 43.80
C GLY A 153 31.55 -2.27 42.42
N ASP A 154 30.25 -2.41 42.18
CA ASP A 154 29.66 -2.18 40.85
C ASP A 154 28.99 -0.79 40.69
N THR A 155 29.39 0.20 41.49
CA THR A 155 28.73 1.52 41.55
C THR A 155 29.04 2.43 40.35
N GLU A 156 30.10 2.17 39.59
CA GLU A 156 30.56 3.05 38.50
C GLU A 156 30.02 2.70 37.10
N ALA A 157 29.44 1.51 36.89
CA ALA A 157 29.10 0.99 35.57
C ALA A 157 27.61 1.13 35.15
N ALA A 158 26.75 1.72 35.99
CA ALA A 158 25.30 1.78 35.70
C ALA A 158 24.95 2.76 34.56
N ASP A 159 25.80 3.75 34.29
CA ASP A 159 25.50 4.84 33.34
C ASP A 159 26.24 4.77 32.00
N THR A 160 27.14 3.80 31.77
CA THR A 160 28.06 3.83 30.62
C THR A 160 27.47 3.36 29.30
N TRP A 161 26.51 2.42 29.34
CA TRP A 161 26.03 1.80 28.10
C TRP A 161 24.86 2.56 27.46
N HIS A 162 24.87 2.63 26.13
CA HIS A 162 23.84 3.29 25.34
C HIS A 162 23.55 2.51 24.05
N LEU A 163 22.38 2.76 23.47
CA LEU A 163 22.10 2.32 22.10
C LEU A 163 22.93 3.16 21.11
N PRO A 164 23.29 2.62 19.93
CA PRO A 164 24.06 3.34 18.92
C PRO A 164 23.46 4.72 18.59
N HIS A 165 24.30 5.76 18.56
CA HIS A 165 23.88 7.11 18.16
C HIS A 165 23.45 7.20 16.69
N HIS A 166 24.01 6.35 15.84
CA HIS A 166 23.66 6.22 14.43
C HIS A 166 23.08 4.82 14.20
N PRO A 167 21.75 4.63 14.37
CA PRO A 167 21.14 3.33 14.17
C PRO A 167 21.30 2.89 12.71
N VAL A 168 21.92 1.73 12.51
CA VAL A 168 22.06 1.07 11.21
C VAL A 168 20.69 0.67 10.63
N PRO A 169 20.61 0.34 9.32
CA PRO A 169 19.37 -0.17 8.73
C PRO A 169 18.78 -1.32 9.55
N GLY A 170 17.47 -1.24 9.76
CA GLY A 170 16.72 -2.20 10.58
C GLY A 170 16.59 -1.87 12.07
N LEU A 171 17.45 -0.99 12.60
CA LEU A 171 17.34 -0.38 13.94
C LEU A 171 16.73 1.02 13.88
N THR A 172 16.78 1.69 12.73
CA THR A 172 16.21 3.02 12.56
C THR A 172 14.71 2.99 12.25
N THR A 173 13.98 4.04 12.61
CA THR A 173 12.59 4.27 12.16
C THR A 173 12.51 5.07 10.86
N ARG A 174 13.65 5.54 10.32
CA ARG A 174 13.70 6.19 9.00
C ARG A 174 14.11 5.20 7.92
N PRO A 175 13.52 5.28 6.71
CA PRO A 175 14.06 4.58 5.56
C PRO A 175 15.54 4.92 5.33
N CYS A 176 16.34 3.92 4.97
CA CYS A 176 17.75 4.05 4.62
C CYS A 176 17.90 3.98 3.10
N TRP A 177 17.95 5.13 2.44
CA TRP A 177 18.17 5.21 1.00
C TRP A 177 19.66 5.36 0.72
N GLN A 178 20.22 4.43 -0.06
CA GLN A 178 21.62 4.50 -0.50
C GLN A 178 21.77 5.48 -1.67
N ASP A 179 21.47 6.77 -1.53
CA ASP A 179 21.64 7.79 -2.58
C ASP A 179 21.21 7.39 -4.01
N HIS A 180 20.23 6.47 -4.14
CA HIS A 180 19.78 5.99 -5.44
C HIS A 180 19.03 7.13 -6.09
N GLN A 181 19.75 7.90 -6.92
CA GLN A 181 19.18 9.03 -7.60
C GLN A 181 18.19 8.52 -8.66
N PRO A 182 17.06 9.22 -8.83
CA PRO A 182 16.16 8.92 -9.93
C PRO A 182 16.92 9.04 -11.26
N PRO A 183 16.69 8.15 -12.24
CA PRO A 183 17.26 8.28 -13.56
C PRO A 183 17.02 9.68 -14.17
N ALA A 184 18.04 10.28 -14.77
CA ALA A 184 18.00 11.65 -15.27
C ALA A 184 16.88 11.92 -16.31
N HIS A 185 16.47 10.89 -17.06
CA HIS A 185 15.39 11.01 -18.04
C HIS A 185 14.00 11.20 -17.39
N LEU A 186 13.88 10.94 -16.08
CA LEU A 186 12.64 11.16 -15.30
C LEU A 186 12.54 12.60 -14.76
N THR A 187 13.63 13.33 -14.67
CA THR A 187 13.63 14.73 -14.26
C THR A 187 13.37 15.61 -15.48
N ALA A 188 12.16 16.16 -15.61
CA ALA A 188 11.81 17.11 -16.65
C ALA A 188 11.31 18.42 -16.03
N SER A 189 11.91 19.54 -16.45
CA SER A 189 11.57 20.88 -15.96
C SER A 189 10.13 21.28 -16.32
N ASP A 190 9.67 20.88 -17.51
CA ASP A 190 8.30 21.03 -17.97
C ASP A 190 7.89 19.78 -18.75
N PRO A 191 7.35 18.75 -18.09
CA PRO A 191 6.87 17.57 -18.79
C PRO A 191 5.64 17.91 -19.62
N GLY A 192 5.56 17.36 -20.83
CA GLY A 192 4.34 17.42 -21.61
C GLY A 192 3.16 16.73 -20.90
N PRO A 193 1.91 17.06 -21.30
CA PRO A 193 0.69 16.54 -20.68
C PRO A 193 0.56 15.01 -20.72
N GLU A 194 1.34 14.35 -21.57
CA GLU A 194 1.40 12.90 -21.76
C GLU A 194 2.15 12.13 -20.67
N ARG A 195 2.91 12.81 -19.80
CA ARG A 195 3.70 12.15 -18.74
C ARG A 195 2.98 12.15 -17.39
N TRP A 196 3.08 11.04 -16.68
CA TRP A 196 2.59 10.90 -15.31
C TRP A 196 3.60 11.43 -14.30
N LEU A 197 3.10 12.16 -13.31
CA LEU A 197 3.89 12.59 -12.15
C LEU A 197 4.03 11.44 -11.15
N LEU A 198 5.28 11.15 -10.76
CA LEU A 198 5.68 10.09 -9.85
C LEU A 198 6.06 10.61 -8.44
N GLY A 199 5.81 11.88 -8.14
CA GLY A 199 6.28 12.54 -6.94
C GLY A 199 7.49 13.45 -7.20
N ARG A 200 8.31 13.65 -6.18
CA ARG A 200 9.51 14.48 -6.21
C ARG A 200 10.72 13.70 -5.70
N SER A 201 11.88 14.00 -6.26
CA SER A 201 13.16 13.54 -5.73
C SER A 201 13.40 14.08 -4.31
N HIS A 202 14.44 13.57 -3.63
CA HIS A 202 14.91 14.12 -2.37
C HIS A 202 15.33 15.60 -2.45
N THR A 203 15.77 16.06 -3.64
CA THR A 203 16.07 17.48 -3.91
C THR A 203 14.83 18.31 -4.27
N GLY A 204 13.63 17.73 -4.23
CA GLY A 204 12.37 18.40 -4.53
C GLY A 204 12.04 18.50 -6.02
N VAL A 205 12.86 17.93 -6.91
CA VAL A 205 12.66 17.96 -8.37
C VAL A 205 11.49 17.03 -8.74
N PRO A 206 10.46 17.51 -9.47
CA PRO A 206 9.39 16.65 -9.96
C PRO A 206 9.89 15.52 -10.85
N LEU A 207 9.32 14.33 -10.68
CA LEU A 207 9.67 13.13 -11.45
C LEU A 207 8.52 12.72 -12.36
N HIS A 208 8.81 12.45 -13.63
CA HIS A 208 7.81 12.13 -14.63
C HIS A 208 8.16 10.89 -15.45
N VAL A 209 7.16 10.09 -15.76
CA VAL A 209 7.30 8.92 -16.63
C VAL A 209 6.26 8.93 -17.73
N SER A 210 6.65 8.46 -18.91
CA SER A 210 5.72 8.23 -20.01
C SER A 210 5.12 6.84 -19.91
N GLY A 211 3.97 6.62 -20.54
CA GLY A 211 3.38 5.28 -20.63
C GLY A 211 2.54 4.90 -19.41
N ARG A 212 2.73 3.69 -18.91
CA ARG A 212 1.86 3.05 -17.92
C ARG A 212 2.44 3.11 -16.52
N VAL A 213 1.56 3.18 -15.53
CA VAL A 213 1.96 3.19 -14.12
C VAL A 213 1.07 2.24 -13.32
N ASN A 214 1.70 1.42 -12.49
CA ASN A 214 1.01 0.71 -11.43
C ASN A 214 1.32 1.35 -10.08
N LEU A 215 0.29 1.52 -9.25
CA LEU A 215 0.44 2.04 -7.89
C LEU A 215 -0.05 1.00 -6.89
N TYR A 216 0.78 0.63 -5.93
CA TYR A 216 0.47 -0.38 -4.93
C TYR A 216 0.65 0.17 -3.51
N GLY A 217 -0.23 -0.26 -2.62
CA GLY A 217 -0.17 0.09 -1.21
C GLY A 217 -1.48 -0.19 -0.48
N ARG A 218 -1.55 0.21 0.79
CA ARG A 218 -2.83 0.23 1.49
C ARG A 218 -3.76 1.24 0.81
N GLN A 219 -5.04 0.90 0.73
CA GLN A 219 -6.05 1.64 -0.03
C GLN A 219 -6.02 3.16 0.24
N GLU A 220 -5.95 3.55 1.51
CA GLU A 220 -5.91 4.97 1.91
C GLU A 220 -4.67 5.72 1.43
N ALA A 221 -3.49 5.10 1.51
CA ALA A 221 -2.22 5.70 1.09
C ALA A 221 -2.18 5.85 -0.44
N VAL A 222 -2.71 4.87 -1.16
CA VAL A 222 -2.89 4.91 -2.61
C VAL A 222 -3.83 6.04 -3.02
N ALA A 223 -5.01 6.16 -2.38
CA ALA A 223 -5.97 7.22 -2.66
C ALA A 223 -5.39 8.61 -2.36
N GLU A 224 -4.60 8.74 -1.30
CA GLU A 224 -3.89 9.96 -0.97
C GLU A 224 -2.84 10.32 -2.03
N TRP A 225 -2.00 9.36 -2.42
CA TRP A 225 -1.02 9.53 -3.48
C TRP A 225 -1.64 9.99 -4.79
N LEU A 226 -2.70 9.30 -5.23
CA LEU A 226 -3.49 9.68 -6.41
C LEU A 226 -4.13 11.06 -6.22
N GLY A 227 -4.57 11.40 -5.01
CA GLY A 227 -5.09 12.72 -4.68
C GLY A 227 -4.11 13.84 -5.05
N HIS A 228 -2.84 13.70 -4.66
CA HIS A 228 -1.79 14.65 -5.02
C HIS A 228 -1.49 14.65 -6.52
N GLN A 229 -1.35 13.45 -7.10
CA GLN A 229 -1.03 13.27 -8.51
C GLN A 229 -2.09 13.91 -9.42
N VAL A 230 -3.37 13.57 -9.22
CA VAL A 230 -4.49 14.08 -10.01
C VAL A 230 -4.66 15.58 -9.86
N THR A 231 -4.53 16.10 -8.62
CA THR A 231 -4.63 17.55 -8.38
C THR A 231 -3.59 18.32 -9.19
N GLN A 232 -2.35 17.81 -9.24
CA GLN A 232 -1.28 18.44 -10.01
C GLN A 232 -1.45 18.26 -11.52
N THR A 233 -1.92 17.10 -11.98
CA THR A 233 -2.22 16.87 -13.39
C THR A 233 -3.31 17.82 -13.90
N VAL A 234 -4.41 17.96 -13.16
CA VAL A 234 -5.51 18.88 -13.49
C VAL A 234 -5.05 20.33 -13.48
N ALA A 235 -4.22 20.73 -12.51
CA ALA A 235 -3.68 22.08 -12.41
C ALA A 235 -2.84 22.48 -13.63
N ARG A 236 -2.15 21.51 -14.25
CA ARG A 236 -1.31 21.73 -15.43
C ARG A 236 -2.14 21.68 -16.72
N HIS A 237 -2.92 20.61 -16.88
CA HIS A 237 -3.68 20.38 -18.10
C HIS A 237 -4.80 19.36 -17.83
N PRO A 238 -6.10 19.76 -17.84
CA PRO A 238 -7.19 18.84 -17.56
C PRO A 238 -7.60 17.96 -18.76
N ALA A 239 -7.29 18.33 -20.00
CA ALA A 239 -7.85 17.69 -21.20
C ALA A 239 -7.58 16.18 -21.28
N ASN A 240 -8.57 15.43 -21.76
CA ASN A 240 -8.57 13.99 -21.95
C ASN A 240 -8.25 13.18 -20.68
N LEU A 241 -8.44 13.76 -19.48
CA LEU A 241 -8.26 13.05 -18.22
C LEU A 241 -9.54 12.36 -17.78
N VAL A 242 -9.48 11.06 -17.54
CA VAL A 242 -10.57 10.29 -16.94
C VAL A 242 -10.08 9.64 -15.65
N VAL A 243 -10.81 9.86 -14.55
CA VAL A 243 -10.55 9.23 -13.24
C VAL A 243 -11.74 8.36 -12.88
N LEU A 244 -11.50 7.05 -12.78
CA LEU A 244 -12.47 6.06 -12.34
C LEU A 244 -12.16 5.64 -10.91
N ASP A 245 -13.03 5.98 -9.99
CA ASP A 245 -12.93 5.69 -8.55
C ASP A 245 -14.01 4.69 -8.14
N GLY A 246 -13.67 3.41 -8.21
CA GLY A 246 -14.53 2.28 -7.84
C GLY A 246 -14.59 1.99 -6.34
N SER A 247 -13.79 2.68 -5.53
CA SER A 247 -13.84 2.60 -4.05
C SER A 247 -14.59 3.78 -3.43
N GLY A 248 -14.70 4.90 -4.16
CA GLY A 248 -15.37 6.12 -3.74
C GLY A 248 -14.62 6.90 -2.67
N ASP A 249 -13.31 6.69 -2.54
CA ASP A 249 -12.44 7.31 -1.53
C ASP A 249 -11.42 8.29 -2.14
N LEU A 250 -11.34 8.41 -3.47
CA LEU A 250 -10.45 9.33 -4.17
C LEU A 250 -11.20 10.59 -4.64
N VAL A 251 -12.21 10.43 -5.48
CA VAL A 251 -12.89 11.55 -6.16
C VAL A 251 -13.59 12.49 -5.18
N PRO A 252 -14.28 12.01 -4.11
CA PRO A 252 -14.83 12.91 -3.10
C PRO A 252 -13.77 13.78 -2.40
N ARG A 253 -12.53 13.27 -2.26
CA ARG A 253 -11.40 14.05 -1.73
C ARG A 253 -10.92 15.08 -2.74
N LEU A 254 -10.82 14.70 -4.01
CA LEU A 254 -10.44 15.60 -5.10
C LEU A 254 -11.40 16.78 -5.23
N LYS A 255 -12.71 16.57 -5.10
CA LYS A 255 -13.73 17.64 -5.18
C LYS A 255 -13.51 18.80 -4.19
N ARG A 256 -12.82 18.53 -3.07
CA ARG A 256 -12.50 19.51 -2.02
C ARG A 256 -11.20 20.28 -2.29
N LYS A 257 -10.43 19.91 -3.31
CA LYS A 257 -9.19 20.61 -3.68
C LYS A 257 -9.53 21.85 -4.48
N ALA A 258 -9.02 23.01 -4.06
CA ALA A 258 -9.37 24.30 -4.65
C ALA A 258 -9.24 24.34 -6.18
N VAL A 259 -8.18 23.73 -6.74
CA VAL A 259 -7.98 23.66 -8.20
C VAL A 259 -9.08 22.86 -8.90
N VAL A 260 -9.46 21.72 -8.34
CA VAL A 260 -10.54 20.88 -8.88
C VAL A 260 -11.88 21.61 -8.75
N THR A 261 -12.15 22.21 -7.58
CA THR A 261 -13.40 22.94 -7.34
C THR A 261 -13.61 24.08 -8.32
N ARG A 262 -12.56 24.81 -8.69
CA ARG A 262 -12.62 25.90 -9.67
C ARG A 262 -13.01 25.44 -11.09
N LEU A 263 -12.71 24.19 -11.46
CA LEU A 263 -12.98 23.67 -12.80
C LEU A 263 -14.32 22.92 -12.90
N LEU A 264 -14.99 22.66 -11.78
CA LEU A 264 -16.26 21.93 -11.75
C LEU A 264 -17.33 22.65 -12.56
N GLY A 265 -17.88 21.96 -13.56
CA GLY A 265 -18.93 22.49 -14.43
C GLY A 265 -18.43 23.28 -15.64
N GLU A 266 -17.14 23.65 -15.68
CA GLU A 266 -16.55 24.36 -16.83
C GLU A 266 -15.63 23.46 -17.65
N GLN A 267 -14.61 22.87 -17.00
CA GLN A 267 -13.63 21.97 -17.63
C GLN A 267 -13.55 20.62 -16.90
N LEU A 268 -14.44 20.39 -15.94
CA LEU A 268 -14.49 19.17 -15.17
C LEU A 268 -15.93 18.72 -14.95
N THR A 269 -16.22 17.50 -15.41
CA THR A 269 -17.48 16.82 -15.13
C THR A 269 -17.28 15.81 -14.01
N TYR A 270 -18.17 15.84 -13.03
CA TYR A 270 -18.18 14.89 -11.92
C TYR A 270 -19.47 14.07 -11.95
N ILE A 271 -19.33 12.76 -11.83
CA ILE A 271 -20.45 11.82 -11.74
C ILE A 271 -20.23 10.96 -10.50
N ASP A 272 -21.27 10.86 -9.68
CA ASP A 272 -21.32 9.96 -8.53
C ASP A 272 -22.61 9.17 -8.60
N ILE A 273 -22.48 7.88 -8.91
CA ILE A 273 -23.62 6.95 -9.05
C ILE A 273 -24.29 6.68 -7.69
N ASP A 274 -23.55 6.85 -6.60
CA ASP A 274 -24.07 6.61 -5.25
C ASP A 274 -24.72 7.86 -4.64
N SER A 275 -24.55 9.02 -5.27
CA SER A 275 -25.23 10.23 -4.83
C SER A 275 -26.73 10.20 -5.12
N THR A 276 -27.51 10.82 -4.24
CA THR A 276 -28.97 10.99 -4.38
C THR A 276 -29.34 12.16 -5.30
N SER A 277 -28.36 12.80 -5.96
CA SER A 277 -28.60 13.99 -6.77
C SER A 277 -29.17 13.62 -8.14
N LEU A 278 -30.36 14.15 -8.43
CA LEU A 278 -31.08 14.01 -9.71
C LEU A 278 -30.35 14.65 -10.92
N ALA A 279 -29.25 15.38 -10.71
CA ALA A 279 -28.52 16.12 -11.75
C ALA A 279 -27.53 15.26 -12.56
N ASN A 280 -27.42 13.96 -12.29
CA ASN A 280 -26.34 13.10 -12.77
C ASN A 280 -26.73 12.18 -13.93
N GLY A 281 -27.57 12.64 -14.86
CA GLY A 281 -27.88 11.89 -16.08
C GLY A 281 -26.63 11.33 -16.78
N PHE A 282 -26.70 10.08 -17.28
CA PHE A 282 -25.58 9.40 -17.95
C PHE A 282 -26.08 8.52 -19.09
N ASN A 283 -25.49 8.69 -20.28
CA ASN A 283 -25.78 7.85 -21.44
C ASN A 283 -24.62 6.90 -21.76
N PRO A 284 -24.72 5.60 -21.40
CA PRO A 284 -23.67 4.61 -21.74
C PRO A 284 -23.57 4.33 -23.24
N LEU A 285 -24.61 4.64 -24.02
CA LEU A 285 -24.67 4.41 -25.46
C LEU A 285 -24.14 5.61 -26.27
N ALA A 286 -24.03 6.80 -25.67
CA ALA A 286 -23.54 7.99 -26.37
C ALA A 286 -22.16 7.76 -26.97
N ALA A 287 -21.91 8.35 -28.14
CA ALA A 287 -20.59 8.34 -28.76
C ALA A 287 -19.61 9.16 -27.92
N VAL A 288 -18.36 8.72 -27.83
CA VAL A 288 -17.30 9.57 -27.26
C VAL A 288 -16.67 10.43 -28.36
N PRO A 289 -16.05 11.57 -28.03
CA PRO A 289 -15.34 12.41 -29.00
C PRO A 289 -14.39 11.62 -29.90
N GLY A 290 -14.58 11.74 -31.22
CA GLY A 290 -13.76 11.07 -32.23
C GLY A 290 -14.11 9.59 -32.48
N GLU A 291 -15.09 9.02 -31.76
CA GLU A 291 -15.51 7.63 -31.95
C GLU A 291 -16.26 7.46 -33.27
N THR A 292 -15.82 6.50 -34.09
CA THR A 292 -16.54 6.15 -35.32
C THR A 292 -17.79 5.35 -35.01
N TRP A 293 -18.76 5.37 -35.92
CA TRP A 293 -20.00 4.59 -35.78
C TRP A 293 -19.77 3.10 -35.53
N ALA A 294 -18.78 2.52 -36.22
CA ALA A 294 -18.40 1.11 -36.07
C ALA A 294 -17.75 0.83 -34.70
N ALA A 295 -16.88 1.73 -34.21
CA ALA A 295 -16.26 1.60 -32.90
C ALA A 295 -17.30 1.72 -31.76
N GLN A 296 -18.25 2.64 -31.91
CA GLN A 296 -19.38 2.79 -30.99
C GLN A 296 -20.21 1.50 -30.91
N LEU A 297 -20.54 0.89 -32.05
CA LEU A 297 -21.25 -0.38 -32.09
C LEU A 297 -20.46 -1.50 -31.40
N GLU A 298 -19.17 -1.61 -31.72
CA GLU A 298 -18.32 -2.63 -31.11
C GLU A 298 -18.25 -2.45 -29.59
N ARG A 299 -18.17 -1.20 -29.11
CA ARG A 299 -18.23 -0.88 -27.69
C ARG A 299 -19.56 -1.30 -27.06
N TRP A 300 -20.70 -1.03 -27.70
CA TRP A 300 -22.01 -1.48 -27.22
C TRP A 300 -22.05 -3.00 -27.11
N GLN A 301 -21.59 -3.70 -28.15
CA GLN A 301 -21.56 -5.15 -28.20
C GLN A 301 -20.67 -5.74 -27.10
N ARG A 302 -19.48 -5.17 -26.87
CA ARG A 302 -18.58 -5.57 -25.76
C ARG A 302 -19.21 -5.33 -24.40
N TRP A 303 -19.94 -4.23 -24.23
CA TRP A 303 -20.60 -3.91 -22.97
C TRP A 303 -21.74 -4.88 -22.66
N PHE A 304 -22.67 -5.09 -23.61
CA PHE A 304 -23.76 -6.05 -23.46
C PHE A 304 -23.29 -7.51 -23.40
N GLY A 305 -22.26 -7.89 -24.17
CA GLY A 305 -21.60 -9.19 -24.02
C GLY A 305 -21.02 -9.36 -22.61
N GLY A 306 -20.52 -8.28 -22.03
CA GLY A 306 -20.10 -8.20 -20.64
C GLY A 306 -21.19 -8.41 -19.59
N MET A 307 -22.45 -8.17 -19.96
CA MET A 307 -23.64 -8.48 -19.17
C MET A 307 -24.16 -9.91 -19.40
N ASN A 308 -23.43 -10.73 -20.17
CA ASN A 308 -23.84 -12.06 -20.62
C ASN A 308 -25.09 -12.07 -21.51
N VAL A 309 -25.29 -11.04 -22.32
CA VAL A 309 -26.32 -11.08 -23.37
C VAL A 309 -25.94 -12.12 -24.42
N HIS A 310 -26.91 -12.93 -24.85
CA HIS A 310 -26.69 -13.98 -25.85
C HIS A 310 -26.20 -13.36 -27.18
N PRO A 311 -25.30 -14.02 -27.94
CA PRO A 311 -24.75 -13.46 -29.18
C PRO A 311 -25.83 -12.99 -30.18
N GLN A 312 -26.94 -13.73 -30.31
CA GLN A 312 -28.06 -13.31 -31.17
C GLN A 312 -28.67 -11.97 -30.72
N GLY A 313 -28.79 -11.73 -29.41
CA GLY A 313 -29.25 -10.44 -28.87
C GLY A 313 -28.22 -9.32 -29.06
N VAL A 314 -26.93 -9.64 -28.94
CA VAL A 314 -25.83 -8.70 -29.23
C VAL A 314 -25.84 -8.26 -30.70
N HIS A 315 -26.13 -9.17 -31.64
CA HIS A 315 -26.24 -8.83 -33.06
C HIS A 315 -27.38 -7.87 -33.38
N LEU A 316 -28.45 -7.84 -32.58
CA LEU A 316 -29.55 -6.87 -32.75
C LEU A 316 -29.09 -5.42 -32.54
N LEU A 317 -28.00 -5.19 -31.81
CA LEU A 317 -27.50 -3.83 -31.55
C LEU A 317 -27.10 -3.10 -32.83
N ALA A 318 -26.66 -3.82 -33.87
CA ALA A 318 -26.35 -3.23 -35.18
C ALA A 318 -27.61 -2.66 -35.85
N GLN A 319 -28.72 -3.40 -35.78
CA GLN A 319 -30.02 -2.97 -36.30
C GLN A 319 -30.59 -1.81 -35.46
N ALA A 320 -30.42 -1.87 -34.13
CA ALA A 320 -30.85 -0.81 -33.23
C ALA A 320 -30.13 0.52 -33.53
N GLN A 321 -28.80 0.47 -33.67
CA GLN A 321 -27.99 1.65 -34.00
C GLN A 321 -28.40 2.23 -35.36
N ALA A 322 -28.53 1.39 -36.39
CA ALA A 322 -29.00 1.80 -37.72
C ALA A 322 -30.44 2.37 -37.70
N GLY A 323 -31.27 1.91 -36.76
CA GLY A 323 -32.62 2.42 -36.51
C GLY A 323 -32.67 3.73 -35.71
N GLY A 324 -31.53 4.37 -35.43
CA GLY A 324 -31.46 5.65 -34.74
C GLY A 324 -31.59 5.57 -33.22
N VAL A 325 -31.38 4.39 -32.61
CA VAL A 325 -31.32 4.27 -31.15
C VAL A 325 -30.08 4.99 -30.63
N THR A 326 -30.24 5.81 -29.60
CA THR A 326 -29.15 6.65 -29.05
C THR A 326 -28.93 6.49 -27.55
N ASP A 327 -29.87 5.87 -26.83
CA ASP A 327 -29.87 5.75 -25.37
C ASP A 327 -30.63 4.50 -24.90
N ILE A 328 -30.59 4.23 -23.60
CA ILE A 328 -31.23 3.05 -23.00
C ILE A 328 -32.76 3.09 -23.14
N LEU A 329 -33.39 4.27 -23.06
CA LEU A 329 -34.85 4.41 -23.14
C LEU A 329 -35.35 4.11 -24.56
N SER A 330 -34.70 4.67 -25.57
CA SER A 330 -34.96 4.41 -26.99
C SER A 330 -34.69 2.94 -27.34
N LEU A 331 -33.61 2.33 -26.81
CA LEU A 331 -33.33 0.90 -27.01
C LEU A 331 -34.46 0.02 -26.46
N ARG A 332 -34.97 0.30 -25.25
CA ARG A 332 -36.10 -0.44 -24.68
C ARG A 332 -37.38 -0.30 -25.51
N LYS A 333 -37.66 0.88 -26.05
CA LYS A 333 -38.82 1.13 -26.94
C LYS A 333 -38.66 0.35 -28.25
N TRP A 334 -37.48 0.39 -28.85
CA TRP A 334 -37.16 -0.32 -30.08
C TRP A 334 -37.30 -1.84 -29.90
N LEU A 335 -36.79 -2.41 -28.82
CA LEU A 335 -36.89 -3.85 -28.55
C LEU A 335 -38.33 -4.35 -28.45
N LYS A 336 -39.24 -3.55 -27.88
CA LYS A 336 -40.69 -3.89 -27.86
C LYS A 336 -41.30 -3.95 -29.26
N GLN A 337 -40.80 -3.16 -30.22
CA GLN A 337 -41.25 -3.23 -31.61
C GLN A 337 -40.71 -4.48 -32.30
N VAL A 338 -39.44 -4.80 -32.10
CA VAL A 338 -38.79 -5.99 -32.66
C VAL A 338 -39.40 -7.29 -32.11
N GLU A 339 -39.76 -7.30 -30.83
CA GLU A 339 -40.47 -8.43 -30.21
C GLU A 339 -41.82 -8.68 -30.90
N ARG A 340 -42.58 -7.62 -31.22
CA ARG A 340 -43.85 -7.71 -31.97
C ARG A 340 -43.66 -8.21 -33.41
N GLN A 341 -42.47 -8.09 -33.96
CA GLN A 341 -42.10 -8.59 -35.29
C GLN A 341 -41.66 -10.07 -35.27
N GLY A 342 -41.76 -10.75 -34.12
CA GLY A 342 -41.57 -12.21 -34.02
C GLY A 342 -40.16 -12.66 -33.64
N GLN A 343 -39.23 -11.75 -33.32
CA GLN A 343 -37.86 -12.09 -32.91
C GLN A 343 -37.71 -12.33 -31.40
N THR A 344 -38.68 -12.99 -30.77
CA THR A 344 -38.81 -13.10 -29.30
C THR A 344 -37.57 -13.68 -28.62
N ALA A 345 -36.96 -14.72 -29.20
CA ALA A 345 -35.80 -15.39 -28.62
C ALA A 345 -34.57 -14.46 -28.54
N ALA A 346 -34.27 -13.72 -29.62
CA ALA A 346 -33.12 -12.82 -29.68
C ALA A 346 -33.30 -11.59 -28.76
N VAL A 347 -34.53 -11.05 -28.70
CA VAL A 347 -34.88 -9.90 -27.84
C VAL A 347 -34.83 -10.24 -26.36
N SER A 348 -35.22 -11.46 -25.97
CA SER A 348 -35.38 -11.86 -24.56
C SER A 348 -34.13 -11.60 -23.70
N SER A 349 -32.94 -12.00 -24.17
CA SER A 349 -31.69 -11.87 -23.41
C SER A 349 -31.27 -10.41 -23.20
N LEU A 350 -31.43 -9.56 -24.22
CA LEU A 350 -31.12 -8.14 -24.16
C LEU A 350 -32.15 -7.40 -23.27
N GLY A 351 -33.43 -7.75 -23.39
CA GLY A 351 -34.49 -7.24 -22.53
C GLY A 351 -34.28 -7.57 -21.05
N LEU A 352 -33.87 -8.81 -20.73
CA LEU A 352 -33.53 -9.23 -19.36
C LEU A 352 -32.35 -8.42 -18.80
N ALA A 353 -31.28 -8.23 -19.57
CA ALA A 353 -30.13 -7.43 -19.14
C ALA A 353 -30.52 -5.97 -18.85
N LEU A 354 -31.32 -5.35 -19.72
CA LEU A 354 -31.82 -3.99 -19.54
C LEU A 354 -32.76 -3.84 -18.34
N ASN A 355 -33.66 -4.81 -18.14
CA ASN A 355 -34.56 -4.82 -16.98
C ASN A 355 -33.77 -4.98 -15.68
N ARG A 356 -32.73 -5.81 -15.67
CA ARG A 356 -31.83 -5.94 -14.51
C ARG A 356 -31.06 -4.63 -14.26
N LEU A 357 -30.51 -4.02 -15.30
CA LEU A 357 -29.76 -2.76 -15.20
C LEU A 357 -30.61 -1.63 -14.62
N THR A 358 -31.89 -1.59 -14.99
CA THR A 358 -32.85 -0.57 -14.57
C THR A 358 -33.69 -0.98 -13.35
N ALA A 359 -33.40 -2.12 -12.72
CA ALA A 359 -34.12 -2.57 -11.52
C ALA A 359 -33.83 -1.69 -10.30
N ASN A 360 -32.62 -1.12 -10.22
CA ASN A 360 -32.25 -0.17 -9.18
C ASN A 360 -32.78 1.22 -9.51
N ARG A 361 -33.61 1.79 -8.62
CA ARG A 361 -34.26 3.09 -8.83
C ARG A 361 -33.26 4.22 -9.16
N SER A 362 -32.18 4.37 -8.38
CA SER A 362 -31.20 5.44 -8.61
C SER A 362 -30.50 5.30 -9.96
N VAL A 363 -30.19 4.07 -10.38
CA VAL A 363 -29.61 3.80 -11.71
C VAL A 363 -30.63 4.04 -12.82
N CYS A 364 -31.88 3.64 -12.63
CA CYS A 364 -32.95 3.87 -13.61
C CYS A 364 -33.14 5.37 -13.86
N GLU A 365 -33.29 6.16 -12.80
CA GLU A 365 -33.42 7.62 -12.88
C GLU A 365 -32.23 8.24 -13.62
N MET A 366 -31.01 7.79 -13.35
CA MET A 366 -29.79 8.25 -14.04
C MET A 366 -29.80 7.97 -15.56
N LEU A 367 -30.35 6.82 -15.96
CA LEU A 367 -30.42 6.38 -17.36
C LEU A 367 -31.63 6.96 -18.12
N GLU A 368 -32.67 7.43 -17.41
CA GLU A 368 -33.85 8.08 -17.98
C GLU A 368 -33.56 9.50 -18.48
N TRP A 369 -32.53 10.14 -17.94
CA TRP A 369 -32.05 11.46 -18.37
C TRP A 369 -30.68 11.32 -19.05
N PRO A 370 -30.61 10.82 -20.30
CA PRO A 370 -29.34 10.54 -20.94
C PRO A 370 -28.55 11.83 -21.21
N VAL A 371 -27.37 11.96 -20.60
CA VAL A 371 -26.41 13.03 -20.89
C VAL A 371 -25.10 12.41 -21.34
N ASN A 372 -24.54 12.93 -22.43
CA ASN A 372 -23.19 12.57 -22.84
C ASN A 372 -22.17 13.34 -21.99
N ARG A 373 -21.50 12.61 -21.10
CA ARG A 373 -20.55 13.19 -20.15
C ARG A 373 -19.12 13.19 -20.67
N PHE A 374 -18.89 12.60 -21.84
CA PHE A 374 -17.58 12.52 -22.48
C PHE A 374 -17.27 13.74 -23.35
N ASP A 375 -18.28 14.55 -23.71
CA ASP A 375 -18.11 15.74 -24.57
C ASP A 375 -17.15 16.80 -24.00
N ILE A 376 -16.96 16.80 -22.68
CA ILE A 376 -16.04 17.72 -22.00
C ILE A 376 -14.57 17.37 -22.26
N LEU A 377 -14.27 16.11 -22.61
CA LEU A 377 -12.92 15.57 -22.55
C LEU A 377 -11.90 16.23 -23.49
N PRO A 378 -12.23 16.70 -24.70
CA PRO A 378 -11.25 17.37 -25.56
C PRO A 378 -10.56 18.57 -24.91
N VAL A 379 -11.20 19.22 -23.94
CA VAL A 379 -10.65 20.38 -23.21
C VAL A 379 -10.62 20.20 -21.69
N GLY A 380 -11.15 19.09 -21.17
CA GLY A 380 -11.42 18.92 -19.74
C GLY A 380 -11.27 17.49 -19.23
N ALA A 381 -11.75 17.28 -18.00
CA ALA A 381 -11.62 16.03 -17.26
C ALA A 381 -12.99 15.44 -16.86
N LEU A 382 -13.06 14.12 -16.77
CA LEU A 382 -14.21 13.37 -16.26
C LEU A 382 -13.82 12.59 -15.00
N PHE A 383 -14.44 12.92 -13.88
CA PHE A 383 -14.29 12.19 -12.62
C PHE A 383 -15.54 11.37 -12.35
N PHE A 384 -15.36 10.06 -12.19
CA PHE A 384 -16.43 9.10 -12.02
C PHE A 384 -16.23 8.31 -10.73
N ALA A 385 -17.17 8.44 -9.80
CA ALA A 385 -17.14 7.77 -8.50
C ALA A 385 -18.27 6.72 -8.39
N CYS A 386 -17.92 5.55 -7.88
CA CYS A 386 -18.83 4.44 -7.68
C CYS A 386 -18.31 3.52 -6.57
N LYS A 387 -18.73 3.76 -5.33
CA LYS A 387 -18.45 2.90 -4.17
C LYS A 387 -19.31 1.63 -4.16
N GLY A 388 -20.53 1.71 -4.66
CA GLY A 388 -21.48 0.61 -4.58
C GLY A 388 -21.04 -0.59 -5.43
N THR A 389 -21.14 -1.79 -4.85
CA THR A 389 -20.70 -3.05 -5.48
C THR A 389 -21.83 -3.80 -6.18
N SER A 390 -23.02 -3.20 -6.30
CA SER A 390 -24.16 -3.84 -6.97
C SER A 390 -23.85 -4.11 -8.44
N TRP A 391 -24.53 -5.10 -9.01
CA TRP A 391 -24.28 -5.54 -10.39
C TRP A 391 -24.46 -4.38 -11.39
N GLU A 392 -25.50 -3.57 -11.23
CA GLU A 392 -25.85 -2.46 -12.12
C GLU A 392 -24.74 -1.40 -12.12
N ARG A 393 -24.21 -1.09 -10.93
CA ARG A 393 -23.12 -0.14 -10.73
C ARG A 393 -21.82 -0.60 -11.37
N GLN A 394 -21.48 -1.88 -11.20
CA GLN A 394 -20.35 -2.47 -11.88
C GLN A 394 -20.49 -2.43 -13.41
N GLN A 395 -21.70 -2.61 -13.95
CA GLN A 395 -21.94 -2.48 -15.39
C GLN A 395 -21.80 -1.03 -15.88
N LEU A 396 -22.25 -0.04 -15.11
CA LEU A 396 -22.06 1.38 -15.46
C LEU A 396 -20.58 1.77 -15.44
N LEU A 397 -19.85 1.35 -14.40
CA LEU A 397 -18.41 1.56 -14.31
C LEU A 397 -17.67 0.91 -15.50
N ARG A 398 -18.09 -0.29 -15.90
CA ARG A 398 -17.59 -0.95 -17.11
C ARG A 398 -17.93 -0.18 -18.38
N ALA A 399 -19.13 0.41 -18.46
CA ALA A 399 -19.51 1.26 -19.60
C ALA A 399 -18.57 2.47 -19.72
N VAL A 400 -18.26 3.13 -18.60
CA VAL A 400 -17.35 4.28 -18.58
C VAL A 400 -15.93 3.88 -18.95
N LEU A 401 -15.44 2.75 -18.41
CA LEU A 401 -14.13 2.22 -18.78
C LEU A 401 -14.03 1.95 -20.29
N LEU A 402 -15.02 1.24 -20.85
CA LEU A 402 -15.03 0.93 -22.28
C LEU A 402 -15.13 2.19 -23.15
N ALA A 403 -15.89 3.20 -22.72
CA ALA A 403 -15.98 4.49 -23.40
C ALA A 403 -14.68 5.27 -23.33
N ALA A 404 -14.06 5.37 -22.16
CA ALA A 404 -12.77 6.02 -21.98
C ALA A 404 -11.68 5.38 -22.87
N MET A 405 -11.73 4.07 -23.07
CA MET A 405 -10.79 3.35 -23.93
C MET A 405 -10.91 3.67 -25.43
N GLN A 406 -12.02 4.25 -25.88
CA GLN A 406 -12.20 4.64 -27.29
C GLN A 406 -11.70 6.06 -27.58
N LEU A 407 -11.40 6.84 -26.53
CA LEU A 407 -10.92 8.19 -26.69
C LEU A 407 -9.46 8.20 -27.17
N PRO A 408 -9.14 8.96 -28.23
CA PRO A 408 -7.77 9.19 -28.62
C PRO A 408 -7.05 9.92 -27.48
N ASP A 409 -5.78 9.56 -27.25
CA ASP A 409 -4.90 10.26 -26.30
C ASP A 409 -5.37 10.30 -24.83
N VAL A 410 -6.36 9.50 -24.46
CA VAL A 410 -6.91 9.46 -23.10
C VAL A 410 -5.83 9.21 -22.06
N ARG A 411 -5.91 9.96 -20.96
CA ARG A 411 -5.13 9.74 -19.74
C ARG A 411 -6.08 9.14 -18.73
N LEU A 412 -5.97 7.83 -18.53
CA LEU A 412 -6.91 7.08 -17.71
C LEU A 412 -6.29 6.70 -16.36
N ILE A 413 -6.96 7.05 -15.27
CA ILE A 413 -6.63 6.63 -13.91
C ILE A 413 -7.74 5.72 -13.40
N VAL A 414 -7.37 4.54 -12.93
CA VAL A 414 -8.30 3.52 -12.44
C VAL A 414 -7.94 3.15 -11.00
N HIS A 415 -8.86 3.45 -10.09
CA HIS A 415 -8.69 3.26 -8.65
C HIS A 415 -9.83 2.45 -8.04
N GLY A 416 -9.50 1.50 -7.15
CA GLY A 416 -10.51 0.75 -6.40
C GLY A 416 -11.40 -0.20 -7.24
N LEU A 417 -11.05 -0.48 -8.50
CA LEU A 417 -11.83 -1.37 -9.36
C LEU A 417 -11.51 -2.85 -9.08
N PRO A 418 -12.53 -3.72 -8.95
CA PRO A 418 -12.33 -5.17 -8.91
C PRO A 418 -11.57 -5.65 -10.15
N GLY A 419 -10.53 -6.47 -9.97
CA GLY A 419 -9.68 -6.95 -11.07
C GLY A 419 -10.44 -7.67 -12.21
N LYS A 420 -11.61 -8.27 -11.91
CA LYS A 420 -12.50 -8.89 -12.92
C LYS A 420 -13.05 -7.88 -13.94
N LEU A 421 -13.15 -6.60 -13.57
CA LEU A 421 -13.57 -5.51 -14.46
C LEU A 421 -12.40 -4.92 -15.26
N LEU A 422 -11.15 -5.31 -14.95
CA LEU A 422 -9.92 -4.86 -15.60
C LEU A 422 -9.13 -6.04 -16.22
N PRO A 423 -9.74 -6.88 -17.09
CA PRO A 423 -8.97 -7.89 -17.80
C PRO A 423 -7.88 -7.24 -18.66
N ALA A 424 -6.70 -7.85 -18.68
CA ALA A 424 -5.53 -7.37 -19.42
C ALA A 424 -5.83 -7.16 -20.92
N SER A 425 -6.74 -7.97 -21.49
CA SER A 425 -7.19 -7.82 -22.88
C SER A 425 -7.89 -6.51 -23.19
N LEU A 426 -8.53 -5.88 -22.19
CA LEU A 426 -9.15 -4.57 -22.37
C LEU A 426 -8.10 -3.46 -22.26
N ILE A 427 -7.31 -3.47 -21.19
CA ILE A 427 -6.42 -2.35 -20.86
C ILE A 427 -5.05 -2.41 -21.54
N GLY A 428 -4.69 -3.53 -22.16
CA GLY A 428 -3.37 -3.80 -22.73
C GLY A 428 -2.96 -2.94 -23.92
N ASN A 429 -3.88 -2.17 -24.50
CA ASN A 429 -3.58 -1.26 -25.63
C ASN A 429 -3.48 0.21 -25.21
N LEU A 430 -3.84 0.56 -23.96
CA LEU A 430 -3.78 1.95 -23.51
C LEU A 430 -2.34 2.34 -23.17
N ALA A 431 -1.81 3.34 -23.86
CA ALA A 431 -0.47 3.85 -23.59
C ALA A 431 -0.41 4.61 -22.26
N ARG A 432 -1.41 5.46 -21.96
CA ARG A 432 -1.43 6.35 -20.80
C ARG A 432 -2.46 5.87 -19.77
N LEU A 433 -2.05 4.89 -18.99
CA LEU A 433 -2.90 4.25 -18.01
C LEU A 433 -2.20 4.17 -16.65
N MET A 434 -2.88 4.61 -15.59
CA MET A 434 -2.49 4.37 -14.21
C MET A 434 -3.50 3.46 -13.53
N VAL A 435 -3.06 2.33 -12.98
CA VAL A 435 -3.91 1.39 -12.25
C VAL A 435 -3.40 1.22 -10.83
N SER A 436 -4.28 1.43 -9.85
CA SER A 436 -3.92 1.19 -8.46
C SER A 436 -4.42 -0.15 -7.92
N ASN A 437 -3.61 -0.86 -7.15
CA ASN A 437 -3.95 -2.14 -6.51
C ASN A 437 -4.58 -3.17 -7.46
N GLY A 438 -4.29 -3.05 -8.76
CA GLY A 438 -4.85 -3.86 -9.82
C GLY A 438 -3.82 -4.78 -10.50
N PRO A 439 -4.18 -5.37 -11.65
CA PRO A 439 -3.26 -6.19 -12.42
C PRO A 439 -2.02 -5.38 -12.81
N LEU A 440 -0.87 -6.06 -12.83
CA LEU A 440 0.38 -5.47 -13.32
C LEU A 440 0.27 -5.31 -14.82
N LEU A 441 0.59 -4.10 -15.28
CA LEU A 441 0.61 -3.75 -16.67
C LEU A 441 1.99 -4.07 -17.26
N PRO A 442 2.06 -4.54 -18.52
CA PRO A 442 3.34 -4.69 -19.21
C PRO A 442 4.05 -3.33 -19.34
N ASP A 443 5.36 -3.34 -19.13
CA ASP A 443 6.27 -2.18 -19.27
C ASP A 443 5.89 -0.96 -18.43
N ALA A 444 5.15 -1.17 -17.34
CA ALA A 444 4.72 -0.10 -16.45
C ALA A 444 5.77 0.20 -15.38
N ALA A 445 5.96 1.49 -15.10
CA ALA A 445 6.59 1.92 -13.87
C ALA A 445 5.72 1.49 -12.68
N ALA A 446 6.35 1.05 -11.59
CA ALA A 446 5.65 0.72 -10.36
C ALA A 446 5.93 1.76 -9.29
N ILE A 447 4.90 2.17 -8.54
CA ILE A 447 5.01 2.98 -7.33
C ILE A 447 4.51 2.13 -6.18
N LEU A 448 5.34 1.93 -5.17
CA LEU A 448 4.99 1.25 -3.92
C LEU A 448 4.88 2.31 -2.83
N THR A 449 3.72 2.37 -2.18
CA THR A 449 3.44 3.29 -1.06
C THR A 449 3.25 2.49 0.22
N GLU A 450 3.02 3.19 1.33
CA GLU A 450 2.73 2.58 2.63
C GLU A 450 1.78 1.37 2.51
N SER A 451 2.20 0.23 3.06
CA SER A 451 1.54 -1.06 2.87
C SER A 451 1.27 -1.76 4.19
N GLN A 452 0.17 -2.53 4.24
CA GLN A 452 -0.10 -3.41 5.37
C GLN A 452 0.91 -4.58 5.40
N PRO A 453 1.25 -5.14 6.58
CA PRO A 453 2.25 -6.21 6.71
C PRO A 453 2.00 -7.41 5.78
N GLN A 454 0.73 -7.80 5.59
CA GLN A 454 0.36 -8.93 4.73
C GLN A 454 0.66 -8.65 3.25
N HIS A 455 0.38 -7.43 2.76
CA HIS A 455 0.66 -7.04 1.37
C HIS A 455 2.15 -6.75 1.13
N LEU A 456 2.86 -6.28 2.15
CA LEU A 456 4.27 -5.96 2.07
C LEU A 456 5.13 -7.16 1.63
N ALA A 457 4.87 -8.36 2.17
CA ALA A 457 5.58 -9.57 1.75
C ALA A 457 5.35 -9.88 0.26
N THR A 458 4.12 -9.72 -0.23
CA THR A 458 3.78 -9.90 -1.65
C THR A 458 4.48 -8.88 -2.54
N LEU A 459 4.52 -7.60 -2.13
CA LEU A 459 5.17 -6.54 -2.89
C LEU A 459 6.69 -6.72 -2.93
N LYS A 460 7.33 -7.12 -1.83
CA LYS A 460 8.76 -7.44 -1.80
C LYS A 460 9.12 -8.51 -2.82
N LYS A 461 8.45 -9.65 -2.76
CA LYS A 461 8.68 -10.77 -3.68
C LYS A 461 8.45 -10.38 -5.13
N ARG A 462 7.43 -9.56 -5.39
CA ARG A 462 7.01 -9.20 -6.75
C ARG A 462 7.91 -8.14 -7.39
N PHE A 463 8.37 -7.16 -6.63
CA PHE A 463 8.96 -5.94 -7.18
C PHE A 463 10.39 -5.68 -6.73
N LEU A 464 10.79 -6.22 -5.57
CA LEU A 464 12.06 -5.89 -4.93
C LEU A 464 13.03 -7.08 -4.93
N ALA A 465 12.73 -8.17 -5.66
CA ALA A 465 13.56 -9.37 -5.72
C ALA A 465 13.95 -9.92 -4.32
N ASP A 466 13.06 -9.75 -3.33
CA ASP A 466 13.31 -10.06 -1.92
C ASP A 466 14.52 -9.36 -1.29
N ASP A 467 14.93 -8.20 -1.85
CA ASP A 467 15.95 -7.32 -1.26
C ASP A 467 15.54 -6.90 0.16
N ALA A 468 16.41 -7.22 1.12
CA ALA A 468 16.15 -7.01 2.53
C ALA A 468 16.03 -5.52 2.88
N LEU A 469 16.91 -4.69 2.33
CA LEU A 469 17.00 -3.25 2.62
C LEU A 469 15.83 -2.49 1.99
N LEU A 470 15.54 -2.72 0.71
CA LEU A 470 14.39 -2.11 0.04
C LEU A 470 13.08 -2.56 0.69
N GLY A 471 13.02 -3.83 1.10
CA GLY A 471 11.89 -4.35 1.83
C GLY A 471 11.73 -3.73 3.23
N GLU A 472 12.82 -3.42 3.91
CA GLU A 472 12.83 -2.70 5.18
C GLU A 472 12.35 -1.25 4.98
N ASN A 473 12.81 -0.57 3.93
CA ASN A 473 12.38 0.78 3.59
C ASN A 473 10.90 0.84 3.23
N LEU A 474 10.38 -0.12 2.45
CA LEU A 474 8.96 -0.24 2.16
C LEU A 474 8.10 -0.35 3.43
N ALA A 475 8.64 -1.01 4.48
CA ALA A 475 7.96 -1.17 5.78
C ALA A 475 8.00 0.09 6.66
N LEU A 476 8.78 1.09 6.25
CA LEU A 476 9.03 2.35 6.96
C LEU A 476 8.45 3.57 6.23
N LEU A 477 7.94 3.42 5.00
CA LEU A 477 7.32 4.51 4.26
C LEU A 477 6.20 5.16 5.07
N GLY A 478 6.27 6.47 5.19
CA GLY A 478 5.22 7.31 5.73
C GLY A 478 4.15 7.68 4.70
N CYS A 479 3.20 8.48 5.18
CA CYS A 479 2.19 9.12 4.37
C CYS A 479 2.84 10.02 3.30
N GLY A 480 2.48 9.82 2.03
CA GLY A 480 3.00 10.59 0.90
C GLY A 480 4.42 10.23 0.45
N GLU A 481 5.02 9.18 1.02
CA GLU A 481 6.31 8.61 0.60
C GLU A 481 6.10 7.37 -0.27
N GLY A 482 7.06 7.11 -1.16
CA GLY A 482 6.98 6.00 -2.10
C GLY A 482 8.34 5.48 -2.59
N ILE A 483 8.33 4.24 -3.06
CA ILE A 483 9.41 3.64 -3.86
C ILE A 483 8.91 3.56 -5.28
N VAL A 484 9.62 4.19 -6.20
CA VAL A 484 9.36 4.01 -7.63
C VAL A 484 10.34 2.99 -8.18
N ILE A 485 9.86 2.15 -9.09
CA ILE A 485 10.66 1.19 -9.85
C ILE A 485 10.41 1.46 -11.33
N VAL A 486 11.44 1.89 -12.03
CA VAL A 486 11.46 2.08 -13.49
C VAL A 486 12.62 1.27 -14.05
N ASP A 487 12.38 0.46 -15.07
CA ASP A 487 13.40 -0.38 -15.71
C ASP A 487 14.22 -1.22 -14.71
N GLY A 488 13.53 -1.74 -13.69
CA GLY A 488 14.15 -2.53 -12.62
C GLY A 488 14.97 -1.74 -11.60
N THR A 489 15.06 -0.41 -11.74
CA THR A 489 15.83 0.46 -10.84
C THR A 489 14.91 1.08 -9.78
N PRO A 490 15.06 0.73 -8.49
CA PRO A 490 14.29 1.31 -7.40
C PRO A 490 14.90 2.64 -6.91
N PHE A 491 14.05 3.62 -6.62
CA PHE A 491 14.47 4.87 -5.97
C PHE A 491 13.35 5.47 -5.11
N PHE A 492 13.73 6.33 -4.18
CA PHE A 492 12.79 7.02 -3.30
C PHE A 492 12.14 8.23 -3.96
N THR A 493 10.87 8.45 -3.65
CA THR A 493 10.11 9.62 -4.05
C THR A 493 9.15 10.02 -2.94
N GLY A 494 8.76 11.30 -2.90
CA GLY A 494 7.75 11.79 -1.99
C GLY A 494 7.01 13.00 -2.53
N TRP A 495 5.87 13.33 -1.92
CA TRP A 495 5.15 14.58 -2.22
C TRP A 495 5.70 15.79 -1.45
N ASN A 496 6.29 15.54 -0.30
CA ASN A 496 6.88 16.55 0.56
C ASN A 496 8.37 16.69 0.25
N ALA A 497 8.87 17.91 0.12
CA ALA A 497 10.30 18.14 0.22
C ALA A 497 10.70 17.93 1.68
N HIS A 498 11.63 17.01 1.93
CA HIS A 498 12.18 16.77 3.27
C HIS A 498 13.19 17.83 3.66
#